data_AF-A0A8C1N431-F1
#
_entry.id   AF-A0A8C1N431-F1
#
_cell.length_a   1.000
_cell.length_b   1.000
_cell.length_c   1.000
_cell.angle_alpha   90.00
_cell.angle_beta   90.00
_cell.angle_gamma   90.00
#
_symmetry.space_group_name_H-M   'P 1'
#
loop_
_entity.id
_entity.type
_entity.pdbx_description
1 polymer ?
#
loop_
_entity_poly.entity_id
_entity_poly.type
_entity_poly.pdbx_seq_one_letter_code
_entity_poly.pdbx_strand_id
1 'polypeptide(L)'
;MFVLGLLTYIVLRAFSAQAKVVTSFSECDEFFYKATEPRGMDQNGKKICQMLQYAGFYYATLYSVPQRIPLYSAYRFDPTCSNSAGRTNNWHIEPQISQPESRTEYMIFEKDSDVDIIKGKQAISSDYSDTGYDRGHLNPNSFQCDQGRTATFTLTNAAPMDACFNRVHWKSWESTLKSFLKTKLASDLSLATAYIVTGTVPDVNVRIPQREISKDPERVTVPSHIWTAVCYKHKLDGTKSFSFGYMGRNQPEGGIILMRISNLNKQLSGLYREFTKTHTQSIEIFDDCFADNELDEVEYVFQKLMNLPVNAVMNSVVENTYNTLKRAVSSDSVPKKKVKVTELIAKLAFDSLRIYSSMAEELKIFSKSVCLIIKARKSTTYSDLRKRDISSQATDAVECQLVPEKQTAADGSPCLSDPKCSSTCQCNTGGENKPCCSSPCLYQGTLNSYRCYSGQKRIACSPQYSLITVKGKRCLENHPCATYGYDYYWCKTGHGYIKDDWDYCSPPLWSSKAKNGKYCQINHACAKYDESQPWCYTDDGKENKCCISDDCYSAVNGKTCKSDHLCGYHGEKYLWCRTTDGKWDYCCTNCG
;
A
#
# COMPACT_ATOMS: atom_id res chain seq x y z
N MET A 1 6.76 56.33 54.72
CA MET A 1 7.26 54.95 54.51
C MET A 1 6.11 53.99 54.14
N PHE A 2 5.47 54.18 52.98
CA PHE A 2 4.36 53.32 52.54
C PHE A 2 4.35 53.20 51.01
N VAL A 3 5.48 52.82 50.40
CA VAL A 3 5.53 52.51 48.94
C VAL A 3 6.37 51.26 48.63
N LEU A 4 6.84 50.51 49.64
CA LEU A 4 7.70 49.32 49.45
C LEU A 4 6.97 47.97 49.66
N GLY A 5 5.64 47.97 49.74
CA GLY A 5 4.84 46.77 50.00
C GLY A 5 4.09 46.18 48.79
N LEU A 6 4.09 46.85 47.63
CA LEU A 6 3.24 46.45 46.48
C LEU A 6 4.00 45.96 45.24
N LEU A 7 5.34 46.02 45.26
CA LEU A 7 6.18 45.57 44.15
C LEU A 7 6.69 44.12 44.28
N THR A 8 6.48 43.47 45.42
CA THR A 8 6.86 42.05 45.63
C THR A 8 5.75 41.05 45.27
N TYR A 9 4.52 41.50 45.06
CA TYR A 9 3.38 40.60 44.74
C TYR A 9 3.08 40.45 43.24
N ILE A 10 3.71 41.27 42.38
CA ILE A 10 3.48 41.25 40.92
C ILE A 10 4.51 40.37 40.19
N VAL A 11 5.66 40.04 40.81
CA VAL A 11 6.72 39.24 40.17
C VAL A 11 6.56 37.72 40.39
N LEU A 12 5.65 37.28 41.28
CA LEU A 12 5.42 35.85 41.57
C LEU A 12 4.25 35.21 40.78
N ARG A 13 3.69 35.89 39.77
CA ARG A 13 2.67 35.32 38.86
C ARG A 13 3.16 35.04 37.44
N ALA A 14 4.45 35.24 37.16
CA ALA A 14 5.04 34.97 35.84
C ALA A 14 5.49 33.51 35.62
N PHE A 15 5.40 32.65 36.64
CA PHE A 15 5.59 31.20 36.49
C PHE A 15 4.30 30.46 36.81
N SER A 16 3.25 30.81 36.07
CA SER A 16 2.16 29.88 35.87
C SER A 16 2.59 28.97 34.73
N ALA A 17 3.36 27.92 35.04
CA ALA A 17 3.40 26.75 34.17
C ALA A 17 1.94 26.26 34.05
N GLN A 18 1.36 26.43 32.86
CA GLN A 18 -0.02 26.09 32.55
C GLN A 18 -0.07 25.41 31.18
N ALA A 19 -0.43 24.13 31.22
CA ALA A 19 -0.95 23.17 30.26
C ALA A 19 -0.32 23.14 28.87
N LYS A 20 0.32 22.04 28.43
CA LYS A 20 1.26 22.20 27.32
C LYS A 20 0.97 21.45 26.03
N VAL A 21 -0.17 21.81 25.46
CA VAL A 21 -0.11 22.34 24.09
C VAL A 21 0.84 23.55 24.11
N VAL A 22 2.06 23.34 23.63
CA VAL A 22 3.17 24.30 23.76
C VAL A 22 3.19 25.30 22.60
N THR A 23 3.80 26.46 22.84
CA THR A 23 4.21 27.37 21.77
C THR A 23 5.49 26.88 21.07
N SER A 24 6.35 26.12 21.78
CA SER A 24 7.59 25.52 21.25
C SER A 24 7.93 24.23 21.99
N PHE A 25 8.62 23.29 21.35
CA PHE A 25 9.00 22.00 21.97
C PHE A 25 10.13 22.09 23.01
N SER A 26 10.52 23.27 23.48
CA SER A 26 11.66 23.46 24.41
C SER A 26 11.59 22.63 25.69
N GLU A 27 10.40 22.21 26.13
CA GLU A 27 10.23 21.38 27.33
C GLU A 27 10.32 19.88 27.07
N CYS A 28 10.21 19.45 25.81
CA CYS A 28 10.33 18.06 25.40
C CYS A 28 11.26 17.92 24.19
N ASP A 29 12.27 18.78 24.13
CA ASP A 29 13.24 18.86 23.04
C ASP A 29 14.17 17.63 23.01
N GLU A 30 14.27 16.91 24.14
CA GLU A 30 15.01 15.66 24.28
C GLU A 30 14.57 14.55 23.32
N PHE A 31 13.36 14.61 22.77
CA PHE A 31 12.89 13.65 21.76
C PHE A 31 13.39 13.94 20.35
N PHE A 32 14.03 15.09 20.16
CA PHE A 32 14.54 15.52 18.87
C PHE A 32 16.05 15.41 18.82
N TYR A 33 16.57 14.98 17.67
CA TYR A 33 18.00 14.99 17.44
C TYR A 33 18.51 16.44 17.53
N LYS A 34 19.54 16.67 18.35
CA LYS A 34 20.08 18.02 18.64
C LYS A 34 19.02 19.03 19.08
N ALA A 35 17.97 18.59 19.79
CA ALA A 35 16.88 19.46 20.23
C ALA A 35 16.21 20.26 19.09
N THR A 36 16.26 19.75 17.86
CA THR A 36 15.78 20.46 16.67
C THR A 36 14.57 19.75 16.05
N GLU A 37 13.44 20.45 16.00
CA GLU A 37 12.20 19.92 15.43
C GLU A 37 12.24 19.84 13.88
N PRO A 38 11.51 18.89 13.26
CA PRO A 38 11.30 18.88 11.82
C PRO A 38 10.73 20.20 11.29
N ARG A 39 11.27 20.68 10.17
CA ARG A 39 10.90 21.95 9.55
C ARG A 39 10.11 21.73 8.25
N GLY A 40 9.34 22.75 7.89
CA GLY A 40 8.62 22.81 6.61
C GLY A 40 7.23 22.21 6.60
N MET A 41 6.74 21.59 7.68
CA MET A 41 5.34 21.18 7.80
C MET A 41 4.46 22.36 8.27
N ASP A 42 3.16 22.15 8.49
CA ASP A 42 2.22 23.20 8.92
C ASP A 42 2.70 23.87 10.22
N GLN A 43 3.20 25.11 10.09
CA GLN A 43 3.72 25.89 11.21
C GLN A 43 2.62 26.31 12.21
N ASN A 44 1.34 26.20 11.82
CA ASN A 44 0.20 26.45 12.70
C ASN A 44 -0.28 25.19 13.42
N GLY A 45 0.38 24.05 13.19
CA GLY A 45 0.12 22.81 13.93
C GLY A 45 0.27 23.02 15.43
N LYS A 46 -0.55 22.32 16.22
CA LYS A 46 -0.44 22.30 17.67
C LYS A 46 0.73 21.44 18.06
N LYS A 47 1.71 22.03 18.73
CA LYS A 47 2.85 21.34 19.33
C LYS A 47 2.40 20.76 20.68
N ILE A 48 2.60 19.47 20.89
CA ILE A 48 2.13 18.75 22.06
C ILE A 48 3.32 17.98 22.64
N CYS A 49 3.66 18.24 23.90
CA CYS A 49 4.54 17.37 24.68
C CYS A 49 3.67 16.35 25.41
N GLN A 50 3.70 15.10 24.96
CA GLN A 50 2.72 14.09 25.35
C GLN A 50 3.01 13.55 26.75
N MET A 51 2.04 13.71 27.66
CA MET A 51 2.19 13.32 29.07
C MET A 51 0.89 12.79 29.69
N LEU A 52 1.04 11.92 30.68
CA LEU A 52 -0.03 11.45 31.57
C LEU A 52 -0.06 12.27 32.86
N GLN A 53 -1.13 12.10 33.64
CA GLN A 53 -1.25 12.77 34.93
C GLN A 53 -0.09 12.37 35.87
N TYR A 54 0.60 13.37 36.43
CA TYR A 54 1.74 13.21 37.34
C TYR A 54 2.95 12.46 36.74
N ALA A 55 3.09 12.45 35.40
CA ALA A 55 4.22 11.83 34.70
C ALA A 55 5.10 12.88 34.01
N GLY A 56 6.29 12.45 33.54
CA GLY A 56 7.10 13.22 32.60
C GLY A 56 6.56 13.12 31.17
N PHE A 57 7.28 13.73 30.22
CA PHE A 57 6.97 13.60 28.80
C PHE A 57 7.40 12.23 28.27
N TYR A 58 6.64 11.69 27.32
CA TYR A 58 6.95 10.42 26.69
C TYR A 58 7.42 10.56 25.24
N TYR A 59 6.90 11.57 24.54
CA TYR A 59 7.21 11.91 23.15
C TYR A 59 6.64 13.29 22.80
N ALA A 60 7.00 13.81 21.63
CA ALA A 60 6.47 15.07 21.10
C ALA A 60 5.62 14.81 19.86
N THR A 61 4.55 15.59 19.66
CA THR A 61 3.66 15.49 18.48
C THR A 61 3.37 16.87 17.91
N LEU A 62 3.44 17.01 16.58
CA LEU A 62 2.87 18.15 15.86
C LEU A 62 1.53 17.73 15.26
N TYR A 63 0.44 18.35 15.73
CA TYR A 63 -0.93 17.98 15.38
C TYR A 63 -1.62 19.02 14.50
N SER A 64 -2.22 18.58 13.39
CA SER A 64 -2.99 19.48 12.51
C SER A 64 -4.46 19.48 12.89
N VAL A 65 -4.94 20.58 13.46
CA VAL A 65 -6.36 20.77 13.80
C VAL A 65 -7.28 20.71 12.56
N PRO A 66 -6.95 21.35 11.42
CA PRO A 66 -7.81 21.29 10.21
C PRO A 66 -7.95 19.87 9.61
N GLN A 67 -6.90 19.05 9.74
CA GLN A 67 -6.89 17.68 9.22
C GLN A 67 -7.29 16.63 10.26
N ARG A 68 -7.28 17.02 11.55
CA ARG A 68 -7.52 16.18 12.73
C ARG A 68 -6.60 14.96 12.83
N ILE A 69 -5.37 15.08 12.34
CA ILE A 69 -4.34 14.03 12.39
C ILE A 69 -2.99 14.63 12.81
N PRO A 70 -2.09 13.83 13.42
CA PRO A 70 -0.71 14.24 13.59
C PRO A 70 0.04 14.30 12.27
N LEU A 71 0.81 15.38 12.09
CA LEU A 71 1.77 15.50 11.00
C LEU A 71 3.02 14.70 11.30
N TYR A 72 3.48 14.71 12.56
CA TYR A 72 4.48 13.77 13.07
C TYR A 72 4.40 13.58 14.58
N SER A 73 4.98 12.47 15.04
CA SER A 73 5.38 12.23 16.43
C SER A 73 6.88 11.89 16.46
N ALA A 74 7.63 12.55 17.36
CA ALA A 74 9.06 12.38 17.58
C ALA A 74 9.32 11.73 18.94
N TYR A 75 10.15 10.69 18.98
CA TYR A 75 10.41 9.88 20.17
C TYR A 75 11.80 9.24 20.13
N ARG A 76 12.28 8.80 21.30
CA ARG A 76 13.51 8.01 21.44
C ARG A 76 13.16 6.54 21.58
N PHE A 77 13.97 5.67 20.99
CA PHE A 77 13.84 4.23 21.18
C PHE A 77 14.61 3.76 22.43
N ASP A 78 13.90 3.11 23.34
CA ASP A 78 14.48 2.50 24.53
C ASP A 78 14.59 0.97 24.36
N PRO A 79 15.81 0.40 24.31
CA PRO A 79 16.03 -1.02 24.08
C PRO A 79 15.62 -1.90 25.27
N THR A 80 15.42 -1.31 26.46
CA THR A 80 14.98 -2.03 27.67
C THR A 80 13.50 -2.42 27.60
N CYS A 81 12.73 -1.83 26.68
CA CYS A 81 11.33 -2.11 26.43
C CYS A 81 11.12 -3.52 25.82
N SER A 82 11.09 -4.55 26.68
CA SER A 82 11.12 -5.96 26.29
C SER A 82 9.73 -6.62 26.15
N ASN A 83 8.75 -6.22 26.95
CA ASN A 83 7.41 -6.84 26.94
C ASN A 83 6.60 -6.41 25.72
N SER A 84 5.65 -7.22 25.25
CA SER A 84 4.69 -6.84 24.18
C SER A 84 3.25 -6.72 24.71
N ALA A 85 3.05 -6.97 26.00
CA ALA A 85 1.73 -7.02 26.63
C ALA A 85 1.20 -5.61 26.97
N GLY A 86 -0.12 -5.42 26.82
CA GLY A 86 -0.80 -4.21 27.28
C GLY A 86 -1.32 -3.28 26.19
N ARG A 87 -2.05 -3.81 25.20
CA ARG A 87 -2.92 -2.96 24.36
C ARG A 87 -4.19 -2.65 25.14
N THR A 88 -4.52 -1.37 25.25
CA THR A 88 -5.80 -0.90 25.79
C THR A 88 -6.71 -0.48 24.64
N ASN A 89 -8.02 -0.43 24.88
CA ASN A 89 -8.98 0.21 23.99
C ASN A 89 -9.47 1.57 24.54
N ASN A 90 -8.84 2.05 25.61
CA ASN A 90 -9.15 3.35 26.20
C ASN A 90 -8.27 4.42 25.53
N TRP A 91 -8.91 5.26 24.72
CA TRP A 91 -8.25 6.34 24.01
C TRP A 91 -8.32 7.65 24.80
N HIS A 92 -7.26 8.44 24.66
CA HIS A 92 -7.14 9.76 25.25
C HIS A 92 -7.27 10.86 24.19
N ILE A 93 -7.41 12.08 24.70
CA ILE A 93 -7.44 13.35 23.95
C ILE A 93 -6.67 14.41 24.74
N GLU A 94 -6.36 15.52 24.07
CA GLU A 94 -5.67 16.67 24.64
C GLU A 94 -6.70 17.79 24.86
N PRO A 95 -7.18 17.99 26.09
CA PRO A 95 -8.31 18.89 26.34
C PRO A 95 -7.97 20.34 25.95
N GLN A 96 -6.70 20.74 26.02
CA GLN A 96 -6.25 22.11 25.74
C GLN A 96 -6.40 22.49 24.26
N ILE A 97 -6.44 21.51 23.34
CA ILE A 97 -6.68 21.79 21.92
C ILE A 97 -8.10 22.31 21.73
N SER A 98 -9.08 21.60 22.30
CA SER A 98 -10.50 21.89 22.17
C SER A 98 -10.94 23.04 23.08
N GLN A 99 -10.39 23.11 24.30
CA GLN A 99 -10.70 24.07 25.37
C GLN A 99 -9.40 24.78 25.83
N PRO A 100 -8.99 25.88 25.17
CA PRO A 100 -7.73 26.58 25.49
C PRO A 100 -7.62 27.09 26.94
N GLU A 101 -8.75 27.32 27.61
CA GLU A 101 -8.86 27.74 29.00
C GLU A 101 -8.74 26.59 30.02
N SER A 102 -8.65 25.34 29.54
CA SER A 102 -8.51 24.17 30.40
C SER A 102 -7.20 24.23 31.19
N ARG A 103 -7.29 23.99 32.50
CA ARG A 103 -6.12 23.89 33.39
C ARG A 103 -5.48 22.50 33.40
N THR A 104 -6.11 21.53 32.75
CA THR A 104 -5.59 20.17 32.65
C THR A 104 -4.38 20.20 31.71
N GLU A 105 -3.21 19.77 32.17
CA GLU A 105 -1.96 19.83 31.39
C GLU A 105 -1.61 18.53 30.66
N TYR A 106 -2.32 17.45 30.98
CA TYR A 106 -2.06 16.09 30.54
C TYR A 106 -3.21 15.55 29.69
N MET A 107 -2.98 14.44 28.99
CA MET A 107 -4.02 13.75 28.23
C MET A 107 -5.06 13.11 29.16
N ILE A 108 -6.33 13.13 28.78
CA ILE A 108 -7.43 12.52 29.55
C ILE A 108 -8.18 11.52 28.69
N PHE A 109 -8.86 10.55 29.30
CA PHE A 109 -9.66 9.61 28.54
C PHE A 109 -10.78 10.36 27.79
N GLU A 110 -10.99 9.99 26.53
CA GLU A 110 -12.03 10.57 25.67
C GLU A 110 -13.42 10.47 26.32
N LYS A 111 -13.71 9.31 26.93
CA LYS A 111 -14.98 9.03 27.62
C LYS A 111 -15.26 9.96 28.81
N ASP A 112 -14.23 10.58 29.37
CA ASP A 112 -14.33 11.47 30.54
C ASP A 112 -14.51 12.94 30.11
N SER A 113 -14.80 13.17 28.83
CA SER A 113 -14.92 14.50 28.22
C SER A 113 -16.17 14.65 27.37
N ASP A 114 -16.56 15.90 27.12
CA ASP A 114 -17.66 16.21 26.20
C ASP A 114 -17.21 16.05 24.75
N VAL A 115 -17.73 15.01 24.10
CA VAL A 115 -17.44 14.67 22.71
C VAL A 115 -17.85 15.79 21.75
N ASP A 116 -18.94 16.51 22.01
CA ASP A 116 -19.40 17.59 21.12
C ASP A 116 -18.44 18.78 21.12
N ILE A 117 -17.76 19.01 22.24
CA ILE A 117 -16.69 20.01 22.35
C ILE A 117 -15.41 19.51 21.68
N ILE A 118 -15.00 18.27 21.95
CA ILE A 118 -13.73 17.73 21.44
C ILE A 118 -13.73 17.65 19.93
N LYS A 119 -14.80 17.10 19.36
CA LYS A 119 -14.92 16.76 17.94
C LYS A 119 -14.73 17.98 17.03
N GLY A 120 -14.93 19.20 17.55
CA GLY A 120 -14.69 20.43 16.81
C GLY A 120 -13.24 20.56 16.30
N LYS A 121 -12.25 20.15 17.11
CA LYS A 121 -10.82 20.37 16.82
C LYS A 121 -9.95 19.11 16.85
N GLN A 122 -10.49 17.99 17.32
CA GLN A 122 -9.78 16.71 17.39
C GLN A 122 -10.61 15.60 16.74
N ALA A 123 -9.92 14.53 16.34
CA ALA A 123 -10.57 13.27 16.00
C ALA A 123 -11.18 12.65 17.27
N ILE A 124 -12.27 11.91 17.10
CA ILE A 124 -12.93 11.13 18.16
C ILE A 124 -13.00 9.66 17.74
N SER A 125 -13.15 8.73 18.69
CA SER A 125 -13.15 7.29 18.40
C SER A 125 -14.23 6.90 17.40
N SER A 126 -15.40 7.54 17.45
CA SER A 126 -16.50 7.28 16.50
C SER A 126 -16.19 7.72 15.07
N ASP A 127 -15.20 8.58 14.84
CA ASP A 127 -14.78 8.98 13.49
C ASP A 127 -14.19 7.81 12.69
N TYR A 128 -13.70 6.79 13.38
CA TYR A 128 -13.07 5.60 12.81
C TYR A 128 -14.03 4.41 12.68
N SER A 129 -15.15 4.43 13.40
CA SER A 129 -16.12 3.32 13.42
C SER A 129 -16.74 3.08 12.05
N ASP A 130 -16.78 1.81 11.62
CA ASP A 130 -17.39 1.36 10.36
C ASP A 130 -16.81 2.04 9.10
N THR A 131 -15.56 2.52 9.17
CA THR A 131 -14.89 3.19 8.03
C THR A 131 -13.92 2.29 7.26
N GLY A 132 -13.58 1.12 7.82
CA GLY A 132 -12.51 0.25 7.30
C GLY A 132 -11.09 0.70 7.66
N TYR A 133 -10.91 1.89 8.24
CA TYR A 133 -9.60 2.39 8.68
C TYR A 133 -9.33 2.07 10.15
N ASP A 134 -8.08 1.73 10.44
CA ASP A 134 -7.56 1.63 11.79
C ASP A 134 -7.11 2.99 12.33
N ARG A 135 -7.09 3.10 13.65
CA ARG A 135 -6.29 4.11 14.37
C ARG A 135 -4.83 3.69 14.37
N GLY A 136 -4.13 4.00 13.29
CA GLY A 136 -2.70 3.71 13.13
C GLY A 136 -1.86 4.67 13.97
N HIS A 137 -0.99 4.13 14.83
CA HIS A 137 -0.16 4.93 15.73
C HIS A 137 1.07 5.48 14.99
N LEU A 138 1.49 6.71 15.30
CA LEU A 138 2.76 7.25 14.81
C LEU A 138 3.92 6.88 15.74
N ASN A 139 3.81 7.16 17.05
CA ASN A 139 4.66 6.54 18.06
C ASN A 139 4.06 5.15 18.41
N PRO A 140 4.68 4.04 17.99
CA PRO A 140 4.06 2.72 18.13
C PRO A 140 4.07 2.27 19.59
N ASN A 141 2.95 1.69 20.04
CA ASN A 141 2.83 1.10 21.38
C ASN A 141 3.96 0.12 21.70
N SER A 142 4.43 -0.64 20.70
CA SER A 142 5.49 -1.64 20.87
C SER A 142 6.87 -1.03 21.12
N PHE A 143 7.07 0.28 20.92
CA PHE A 143 8.35 0.97 21.13
C PHE A 143 8.47 1.57 22.54
N GLN A 144 7.40 1.50 23.35
CA GLN A 144 7.33 2.09 24.69
C GLN A 144 7.21 1.02 25.79
N CYS A 145 7.51 1.39 27.03
CA CYS A 145 7.29 0.59 28.25
C CYS A 145 6.19 1.20 29.12
N ASP A 146 5.65 0.40 30.05
CA ASP A 146 4.81 0.82 31.17
C ASP A 146 3.77 1.88 30.81
N GLN A 147 3.76 3.02 31.51
CA GLN A 147 2.83 4.12 31.26
C GLN A 147 3.05 4.80 29.90
N GLY A 148 4.26 4.75 29.32
CA GLY A 148 4.53 5.24 27.97
C GLY A 148 3.68 4.53 26.92
N ARG A 149 3.33 3.25 27.14
CA ARG A 149 2.35 2.53 26.29
C ARG A 149 0.99 3.18 26.32
N THR A 150 0.49 3.48 27.50
CA THR A 150 -0.80 4.15 27.68
C THR A 150 -0.78 5.52 27.00
N ALA A 151 0.33 6.26 27.10
CA ALA A 151 0.49 7.56 26.47
C ALA A 151 0.44 7.50 24.92
N THR A 152 0.73 6.35 24.30
CA THR A 152 0.58 6.19 22.83
C THR A 152 -0.87 6.10 22.36
N PHE A 153 -1.81 5.75 23.25
CA PHE A 153 -3.25 5.66 22.96
C PHE A 153 -3.95 7.01 23.13
N THR A 154 -3.49 8.02 22.40
CA THR A 154 -4.19 9.30 22.24
C THR A 154 -4.53 9.53 20.77
N LEU A 155 -5.68 10.14 20.50
CA LEU A 155 -6.14 10.40 19.13
C LEU A 155 -5.29 11.45 18.41
N THR A 156 -4.47 12.23 19.12
CA THR A 156 -3.46 13.08 18.49
C THR A 156 -2.18 12.33 18.10
N ASN A 157 -1.99 11.07 18.50
CA ASN A 157 -0.90 10.20 18.03
C ASN A 157 -1.37 9.18 16.97
N ALA A 158 -2.64 9.24 16.57
CA ALA A 158 -3.23 8.31 15.61
C ALA A 158 -3.77 9.01 14.36
N ALA A 159 -3.65 8.32 13.23
CA ALA A 159 -4.25 8.71 11.97
C ALA A 159 -5.00 7.52 11.33
N PRO A 160 -5.97 7.76 10.42
CA PRO A 160 -6.61 6.70 9.66
C PRO A 160 -5.59 5.95 8.80
N MET A 161 -5.31 4.70 9.13
CA MET A 161 -4.46 3.84 8.31
C MET A 161 -5.29 2.69 7.75
N ASP A 162 -5.10 2.37 6.47
CA ASP A 162 -5.73 1.20 5.86
C ASP A 162 -5.43 -0.04 6.71
N ALA A 163 -6.45 -0.87 6.97
CA ALA A 163 -6.31 -1.98 7.91
C ALA A 163 -5.23 -2.98 7.49
N CYS A 164 -5.08 -3.28 6.19
CA CYS A 164 -4.05 -4.20 5.73
C CYS A 164 -2.67 -3.51 5.76
N PHE A 165 -2.60 -2.22 5.40
CA PHE A 165 -1.38 -1.43 5.56
C PHE A 165 -0.87 -1.46 7.01
N ASN A 166 -1.71 -1.04 7.96
CA ASN A 166 -1.36 -0.90 9.37
C ASN A 166 -1.02 -2.24 10.02
N ARG A 167 -1.89 -3.25 9.87
CA ARG A 167 -1.80 -4.52 10.62
C ARG A 167 -0.76 -5.47 10.06
N VAL A 168 -0.39 -5.31 8.79
CA VAL A 168 0.49 -6.24 8.08
C VAL A 168 1.77 -5.54 7.65
N HIS A 169 1.70 -4.67 6.65
CA HIS A 169 2.89 -4.09 6.02
C HIS A 169 3.64 -3.18 6.98
N TRP A 170 2.98 -2.15 7.50
CA TRP A 170 3.57 -1.20 8.43
C TRP A 170 4.05 -1.88 9.72
N LYS A 171 3.23 -2.73 10.33
CA LYS A 171 3.62 -3.55 11.50
C LYS A 171 4.88 -4.38 11.26
N SER A 172 5.03 -4.98 10.07
CA SER A 172 6.24 -5.76 9.75
C SER A 172 7.47 -4.86 9.68
N TRP A 173 7.37 -3.66 9.10
CA TRP A 173 8.46 -2.68 9.07
C TRP A 173 8.80 -2.16 10.47
N GLU A 174 7.80 -1.83 11.29
CA GLU A 174 7.98 -1.44 12.70
C GLU A 174 8.68 -2.54 13.50
N SER A 175 8.28 -3.81 13.30
CA SER A 175 8.89 -4.95 13.99
C SER A 175 10.35 -5.17 13.58
N THR A 176 10.66 -5.05 12.29
CA THR A 176 12.04 -5.15 11.79
C THR A 176 12.88 -4.00 12.33
N LEU A 177 12.37 -2.76 12.29
CA LEU A 177 13.04 -1.59 12.86
C LEU A 177 13.33 -1.78 14.35
N LYS A 178 12.33 -2.20 15.13
CA LYS A 178 12.49 -2.47 16.57
C LYS A 178 13.59 -3.48 16.83
N SER A 179 13.60 -4.59 16.10
CA SER A 179 14.62 -5.64 16.25
C SER A 179 16.02 -5.12 15.91
N PHE A 180 16.14 -4.39 14.80
CA PHE A 180 17.40 -3.81 14.35
C PHE A 180 17.99 -2.85 15.38
N LEU A 181 17.21 -1.87 15.82
CA LEU A 181 17.65 -0.86 16.79
C LEU A 181 18.00 -1.48 18.14
N LYS A 182 17.24 -2.49 18.58
CA LYS A 182 17.55 -3.20 19.82
C LYS A 182 18.91 -3.89 19.75
N THR A 183 19.20 -4.59 18.65
CA THR A 183 20.50 -5.25 18.44
C THR A 183 21.63 -4.22 18.39
N LYS A 184 21.47 -3.13 17.62
CA LYS A 184 22.48 -2.07 17.51
C LYS A 184 22.78 -1.39 18.84
N LEU A 185 21.75 -0.99 19.60
CA LEU A 185 21.95 -0.35 20.90
C LEU A 185 22.58 -1.28 21.93
N ALA A 186 22.28 -2.59 21.86
CA ALA A 186 22.93 -3.59 22.70
C ALA A 186 24.42 -3.76 22.34
N SER A 187 24.76 -3.80 21.05
CA SER A 187 26.17 -3.92 20.61
C SER A 187 27.01 -2.70 20.96
N ASP A 188 26.39 -1.51 20.97
CA ASP A 188 27.06 -0.26 21.34
C ASP A 188 26.94 0.09 22.83
N LEU A 189 26.53 -0.87 23.68
CA LEU A 189 26.56 -0.76 25.15
C LEU A 189 25.93 0.54 25.70
N SER A 190 24.81 0.98 25.13
CA SER A 190 24.12 2.23 25.51
C SER A 190 24.92 3.52 25.25
N LEU A 191 26.01 3.45 24.48
CA LEU A 191 26.78 4.60 23.99
C LEU A 191 26.14 5.26 22.78
N ALA A 192 24.92 4.89 22.41
CA ALA A 192 24.20 5.47 21.30
C ALA A 192 22.75 5.83 21.68
N THR A 193 22.10 6.62 20.84
CA THR A 193 20.70 7.01 20.99
C THR A 193 20.04 7.02 19.62
N ALA A 194 18.87 6.38 19.52
CA ALA A 194 18.07 6.37 18.31
C ALA A 194 16.88 7.33 18.46
N TYR A 195 16.91 8.40 17.67
CA TYR A 195 15.82 9.36 17.52
C TYR A 195 14.96 8.95 16.34
N ILE A 196 13.65 8.91 16.52
CA ILE A 196 12.71 8.44 15.50
C ILE A 196 11.62 9.49 15.34
N VAL A 197 11.31 9.81 14.09
CA VAL A 197 10.17 10.65 13.74
C VAL A 197 9.30 9.86 12.78
N THR A 198 8.06 9.61 13.18
CA THR A 198 7.05 8.99 12.31
C THR A 198 5.98 10.02 12.00
N GLY A 199 5.56 10.13 10.75
CA GLY A 199 4.63 11.15 10.33
C GLY A 199 3.70 10.72 9.21
N THR A 200 2.79 11.63 8.89
CA THR A 200 1.77 11.44 7.85
C THR A 200 1.88 12.52 6.78
N VAL A 201 1.32 12.23 5.62
CA VAL A 201 1.08 13.21 4.55
C VAL A 201 -0.44 13.28 4.34
N PRO A 202 -1.12 14.37 4.71
CA PRO A 202 -2.56 14.50 4.53
C PRO A 202 -2.97 14.33 3.05
N ASP A 203 -4.09 13.65 2.77
CA ASP A 203 -4.70 13.62 1.44
C ASP A 203 -5.77 14.72 1.34
N VAL A 204 -5.80 15.45 0.22
CA VAL A 204 -6.81 16.50 -0.01
C VAL A 204 -8.21 15.96 -0.28
N ASN A 205 -8.34 14.70 -0.71
CA ASN A 205 -9.58 14.16 -1.27
C ASN A 205 -10.30 13.14 -0.37
N VAL A 206 -9.66 12.64 0.68
CA VAL A 206 -10.18 11.49 1.44
C VAL A 206 -10.31 11.84 2.92
N ARG A 207 -11.55 11.77 3.42
CA ARG A 207 -11.87 12.00 4.83
C ARG A 207 -12.85 10.97 5.35
N ILE A 208 -12.77 10.69 6.65
CA ILE A 208 -13.66 9.79 7.39
C ILE A 208 -14.35 10.52 8.55
N PRO A 209 -15.51 10.04 9.01
CA PRO A 209 -16.33 8.98 8.39
C PRO A 209 -16.96 9.47 7.08
N GLN A 210 -17.29 8.57 6.14
CA GLN A 210 -17.88 8.96 4.85
C GLN A 210 -19.35 9.37 4.99
N ARG A 211 -19.83 10.22 4.07
CA ARG A 211 -21.21 10.79 4.08
C ARG A 211 -22.34 9.77 4.17
N GLU A 212 -22.13 8.59 3.59
CA GLU A 212 -23.15 7.53 3.58
C GLU A 212 -23.24 6.77 4.91
N ILE A 213 -22.19 6.87 5.73
CA ILE A 213 -22.00 6.07 6.95
C ILE A 213 -22.28 6.90 8.21
N SER A 214 -22.10 8.23 8.16
CA SER A 214 -22.17 9.09 9.36
C SER A 214 -23.01 10.35 9.18
N LYS A 215 -23.61 10.78 10.30
CA LYS A 215 -24.32 12.07 10.45
C LYS A 215 -23.39 13.28 10.51
N ASP A 216 -22.14 13.09 10.93
CA ASP A 216 -21.09 14.11 10.94
C ASP A 216 -19.91 13.59 10.09
N PRO A 217 -20.01 13.68 8.75
CA PRO A 217 -19.03 13.08 7.85
C PRO A 217 -17.84 14.00 7.55
N GLU A 218 -16.82 13.43 6.91
CA GLU A 218 -15.65 14.14 6.37
C GLU A 218 -14.85 14.93 7.42
N ARG A 219 -14.76 14.39 8.63
CA ARG A 219 -14.13 15.05 9.77
C ARG A 219 -12.62 14.88 9.81
N VAL A 220 -12.14 13.65 9.70
CA VAL A 220 -10.72 13.28 9.88
C VAL A 220 -10.12 12.95 8.53
N THR A 221 -8.98 13.53 8.23
CA THR A 221 -8.31 13.29 6.94
C THR A 221 -7.61 11.95 6.94
N VAL A 222 -7.80 11.18 5.87
CA VAL A 222 -7.03 9.97 5.63
C VAL A 222 -5.70 10.40 4.98
N PRO A 223 -4.53 10.12 5.58
CA PRO A 223 -3.27 10.43 4.96
C PRO A 223 -3.04 9.58 3.71
N SER A 224 -2.38 10.18 2.70
CA SER A 224 -1.97 9.49 1.48
C SER A 224 -0.75 8.59 1.72
N HIS A 225 0.16 9.03 2.58
CA HIS A 225 1.41 8.36 2.90
C HIS A 225 1.72 8.42 4.39
N ILE A 226 2.43 7.40 4.86
CA ILE A 226 2.99 7.29 6.21
C ILE A 226 4.48 7.08 6.05
N TRP A 227 5.28 7.73 6.89
CA TRP A 227 6.74 7.68 6.81
C TRP A 227 7.37 7.62 8.19
N THR A 228 8.56 7.03 8.27
CA THR A 228 9.40 7.02 9.47
C THR A 228 10.82 7.41 9.07
N ALA A 229 11.44 8.26 9.87
CA ALA A 229 12.83 8.66 9.77
C ALA A 229 13.56 8.31 11.06
N VAL A 230 14.76 7.79 10.93
CA VAL A 230 15.59 7.29 12.04
C VAL A 230 16.93 8.00 11.98
N CYS A 231 17.34 8.54 13.12
CA CYS A 231 18.64 9.12 13.35
C CYS A 231 19.32 8.37 14.50
N TYR A 232 20.34 7.57 14.18
CA TYR A 232 21.12 6.81 15.14
C TYR A 232 22.43 7.55 15.43
N LYS A 233 22.57 8.07 16.65
CA LYS A 233 23.75 8.83 17.08
C LYS A 233 24.55 8.04 18.10
N HIS A 234 25.74 7.60 17.72
CA HIS A 234 26.72 7.10 18.67
C HIS A 234 27.47 8.29 19.31
N LYS A 235 27.64 8.24 20.63
CA LYS A 235 28.15 9.34 21.47
C LYS A 235 29.66 9.56 21.29
N LEU A 236 30.42 8.48 21.14
CA LEU A 236 31.88 8.52 21.11
C LEU A 236 32.52 8.28 19.73
N ASP A 237 31.82 7.63 18.81
CA ASP A 237 32.34 7.16 17.53
C ASP A 237 31.41 7.64 16.41
N GLY A 238 31.88 8.62 15.64
CA GLY A 238 31.10 9.20 14.56
C GLY A 238 30.80 8.23 13.43
N THR A 239 31.67 7.24 13.18
CA THR A 239 31.53 6.33 12.03
C THR A 239 30.39 5.34 12.22
N LYS A 240 30.03 5.03 13.48
CA LYS A 240 28.88 4.20 13.85
C LYS A 240 27.53 4.92 13.83
N SER A 241 27.52 6.22 13.52
CA SER A 241 26.29 7.01 13.45
C SER A 241 25.73 6.97 12.03
N PHE A 242 24.43 6.72 11.89
CA PHE A 242 23.75 6.54 10.61
C PHE A 242 22.33 7.11 10.64
N SER A 243 21.74 7.31 9.45
CA SER A 243 20.33 7.67 9.33
C SER A 243 19.70 7.07 8.08
N PHE A 244 18.40 6.84 8.16
CA PHE A 244 17.59 6.36 7.04
C PHE A 244 16.12 6.68 7.30
N GLY A 245 15.31 6.55 6.27
CA GLY A 245 13.87 6.61 6.42
C GLY A 245 13.17 5.68 5.47
N TYR A 246 11.89 5.43 5.72
CA TYR A 246 11.04 4.69 4.82
C TYR A 246 9.66 5.32 4.74
N MET A 247 9.01 5.19 3.58
CA MET A 247 7.70 5.75 3.31
C MET A 247 6.84 4.73 2.58
N GLY A 248 5.58 4.58 3.01
CA GLY A 248 4.57 3.76 2.33
C GLY A 248 3.33 4.56 1.97
N ARG A 249 2.62 4.09 0.95
CA ARG A 249 1.27 4.56 0.63
C ARG A 249 0.27 3.95 1.60
N ASN A 250 -0.72 4.73 2.02
CA ASN A 250 -1.77 4.29 2.93
C ASN A 250 -2.81 3.42 2.21
N GLN A 251 -2.38 2.27 1.71
CA GLN A 251 -3.16 1.37 0.87
C GLN A 251 -2.83 -0.08 1.25
N PRO A 252 -3.73 -1.05 0.99
CA PRO A 252 -3.57 -2.44 1.44
C PRO A 252 -2.24 -3.08 1.09
N GLU A 253 -1.67 -2.68 -0.04
CA GLU A 253 -0.47 -3.22 -0.63
C GLU A 253 0.80 -2.62 0.03
N GLY A 254 0.68 -1.42 0.60
CA GLY A 254 1.67 -0.65 1.32
C GLY A 254 2.73 0.06 0.49
N GLY A 255 3.38 -0.63 -0.46
CA GLY A 255 4.40 -0.04 -1.33
C GLY A 255 5.45 0.76 -0.55
N ILE A 256 6.04 0.15 0.47
CA ILE A 256 6.97 0.81 1.40
C ILE A 256 8.38 0.81 0.81
N ILE A 257 8.96 2.00 0.68
CA ILE A 257 10.27 2.21 0.08
C ILE A 257 11.24 2.70 1.17
N LEU A 258 12.33 1.97 1.37
CA LEU A 258 13.48 2.41 2.18
C LEU A 258 14.32 3.40 1.38
N MET A 259 14.79 4.46 2.03
CA MET A 259 15.57 5.50 1.38
C MET A 259 16.43 6.28 2.38
N ARG A 260 17.34 7.09 1.85
CA ARG A 260 18.11 8.06 2.62
C ARG A 260 17.23 9.23 3.07
N ILE A 261 17.61 9.90 4.16
CA ILE A 261 16.89 11.07 4.68
C ILE A 261 16.78 12.20 3.65
N SER A 262 17.83 12.42 2.85
CA SER A 262 17.83 13.42 1.76
C SER A 262 16.72 13.13 0.73
N ASN A 263 16.56 11.87 0.34
CA ASN A 263 15.50 11.43 -0.57
C ASN A 263 14.12 11.51 0.09
N LEU A 264 14.01 11.16 1.37
CA LEU A 264 12.76 11.29 2.12
C LEU A 264 12.31 12.76 2.20
N ASN A 265 13.20 13.68 2.55
CA ASN A 265 12.96 15.12 2.57
C ASN A 265 12.49 15.62 1.19
N LYS A 266 13.13 15.16 0.11
CA LYS A 266 12.75 15.51 -1.27
C LYS A 266 11.33 15.03 -1.62
N GLN A 267 11.01 13.77 -1.32
CA GLN A 267 9.68 13.20 -1.59
C GLN A 267 8.59 13.89 -0.77
N LEU A 268 8.82 14.08 0.54
CA LEU A 268 7.90 14.79 1.42
C LEU A 268 7.67 16.21 0.95
N SER A 269 8.72 16.93 0.56
CA SER A 269 8.59 18.29 0.01
C SER A 269 7.68 18.30 -1.22
N GLY A 270 7.81 17.34 -2.12
CA GLY A 270 6.92 17.20 -3.29
C GLY A 270 5.46 16.98 -2.89
N LEU A 271 5.21 16.02 -1.99
CA LEU A 271 3.87 15.65 -1.55
C LEU A 271 3.18 16.77 -0.75
N TYR A 272 3.90 17.45 0.14
CA TYR A 272 3.37 18.57 0.91
C TYR A 272 3.08 19.79 0.02
N ARG A 273 3.88 20.05 -1.03
CA ARG A 273 3.57 21.09 -2.03
C ARG A 273 2.29 20.80 -2.81
N GLU A 274 2.07 19.55 -3.21
CA GLU A 274 0.82 19.13 -3.87
C GLU A 274 -0.38 19.38 -2.94
N PHE A 275 -0.24 19.02 -1.66
CA PHE A 275 -1.28 19.19 -0.66
C PHE A 275 -1.58 20.68 -0.36
N THR A 276 -0.56 21.49 -0.07
CA THR A 276 -0.77 22.91 0.31
C THR A 276 -0.99 23.83 -0.88
N LYS A 277 -0.74 23.36 -2.11
CA LYS A 277 -0.73 24.17 -3.33
C LYS A 277 0.26 25.34 -3.28
N THR A 278 1.33 25.21 -2.49
CA THR A 278 2.40 26.22 -2.37
C THR A 278 3.69 25.75 -3.03
N HIS A 279 4.47 26.68 -3.60
CA HIS A 279 5.69 26.34 -4.35
C HIS A 279 6.98 26.34 -3.50
N THR A 280 6.92 26.82 -2.24
CA THR A 280 8.10 27.11 -1.42
C THR A 280 8.33 26.12 -0.28
N GLN A 281 7.47 25.10 -0.12
CA GLN A 281 7.57 24.20 1.02
C GLN A 281 8.78 23.26 0.86
N SER A 282 9.73 23.34 1.80
CA SER A 282 10.89 22.46 1.88
C SER A 282 10.85 21.75 3.22
N ILE A 283 10.73 20.44 3.20
CA ILE A 283 10.69 19.59 4.39
C ILE A 283 12.11 19.19 4.78
N GLU A 284 12.42 19.35 6.05
CA GLU A 284 13.71 18.96 6.64
C GLU A 284 13.44 18.26 7.97
N ILE A 285 13.62 16.94 8.01
CA ILE A 285 13.35 16.15 9.22
C ILE A 285 14.48 16.27 10.24
N PHE A 286 15.73 16.22 9.76
CA PHE A 286 16.94 16.36 10.57
C PHE A 286 17.88 17.34 9.85
N ASP A 287 18.50 18.24 10.61
CA ASP A 287 19.44 19.25 10.08
C ASP A 287 20.72 18.63 9.48
N ASP A 288 21.28 17.61 10.14
CA ASP A 288 22.56 17.02 9.73
C ASP A 288 22.81 15.61 10.32
N CYS A 289 21.77 14.79 10.44
CA CYS A 289 21.94 13.44 10.99
C CYS A 289 22.61 12.49 9.99
N PHE A 290 23.92 12.60 9.80
CA PHE A 290 24.77 11.63 9.05
C PHE A 290 24.15 11.20 7.71
N ALA A 291 23.48 12.14 7.04
CA ALA A 291 22.73 11.88 5.83
C ALA A 291 23.72 11.27 4.83
N ASP A 292 23.52 9.99 4.50
CA ASP A 292 24.32 9.17 3.57
C ASP A 292 25.29 8.12 4.17
N ASN A 293 25.37 7.94 5.50
CA ASN A 293 26.14 6.84 6.10
C ASN A 293 25.33 5.53 6.22
N GLU A 294 25.98 4.40 5.88
CA GLU A 294 25.58 3.00 6.17
C GLU A 294 24.15 2.56 5.78
N LEU A 295 23.68 2.92 4.58
CA LEU A 295 22.41 2.38 4.07
C LEU A 295 22.49 0.87 3.78
N ASP A 296 23.67 0.34 3.41
CA ASP A 296 23.84 -1.05 2.97
C ASP A 296 23.48 -2.07 4.06
N GLU A 297 23.88 -1.84 5.31
CA GLU A 297 23.53 -2.72 6.43
C GLU A 297 22.02 -2.68 6.72
N VAL A 298 21.42 -1.49 6.65
CA VAL A 298 19.97 -1.31 6.83
C VAL A 298 19.23 -2.02 5.70
N GLU A 299 19.64 -1.84 4.44
CA GLU A 299 19.07 -2.52 3.28
C GLU A 299 19.12 -4.04 3.43
N TYR A 300 20.25 -4.59 3.91
CA TYR A 300 20.37 -6.03 4.16
C TYR A 300 19.31 -6.52 5.17
N VAL A 301 19.10 -5.79 6.25
CA VAL A 301 18.10 -6.16 7.28
C VAL A 301 16.66 -6.06 6.74
N PHE A 302 16.38 -5.08 5.89
CA PHE A 302 15.05 -4.87 5.30
C PHE A 302 14.83 -5.60 3.97
N GLN A 303 15.83 -6.30 3.42
CA GLN A 303 15.81 -6.86 2.07
C GLN A 303 14.59 -7.75 1.78
N LYS A 304 14.20 -8.59 2.75
CA LYS A 304 13.01 -9.47 2.62
C LYS A 304 11.71 -8.69 2.46
N LEU A 305 11.62 -7.50 3.07
CA LEU A 305 10.46 -6.62 2.99
C LEU A 305 10.52 -5.73 1.74
N MET A 306 11.71 -5.39 1.26
CA MET A 306 11.90 -4.61 0.03
C MET A 306 11.59 -5.42 -1.23
N ASN A 307 11.93 -6.71 -1.25
CA ASN A 307 11.68 -7.62 -2.38
C ASN A 307 10.21 -8.04 -2.54
N LEU A 308 9.28 -7.36 -1.85
CA LEU A 308 7.84 -7.54 -2.06
C LEU A 308 7.46 -6.89 -3.40
N PRO A 309 6.72 -7.57 -4.31
CA PRO A 309 6.40 -7.09 -5.66
C PRO A 309 5.71 -5.71 -5.71
N VAL A 310 5.10 -5.28 -4.61
CA VAL A 310 4.37 -4.01 -4.50
C VAL A 310 5.30 -2.80 -4.44
N ASN A 311 6.58 -2.95 -4.07
CA ASN A 311 7.50 -1.82 -3.90
C ASN A 311 8.11 -1.31 -5.23
N ALA A 312 7.56 -1.70 -6.38
CA ALA A 312 8.03 -1.26 -7.69
C ALA A 312 7.75 0.24 -7.94
N VAL A 313 8.64 0.92 -8.68
CA VAL A 313 8.50 2.34 -9.04
C VAL A 313 7.57 2.50 -10.26
N MET A 314 6.66 3.48 -10.21
CA MET A 314 5.66 3.71 -11.26
C MET A 314 6.28 4.25 -12.55
N ASN A 315 5.89 3.68 -13.70
CA ASN A 315 6.25 4.21 -15.01
C ASN A 315 5.53 5.54 -15.28
N SER A 316 6.25 6.50 -15.88
CA SER A 316 5.72 7.83 -16.26
C SER A 316 4.41 7.81 -17.09
N VAL A 317 4.19 6.78 -17.92
CA VAL A 317 2.96 6.67 -18.72
C VAL A 317 1.77 6.26 -17.85
N VAL A 318 1.99 5.34 -16.91
CA VAL A 318 0.99 4.93 -15.92
C VAL A 318 0.71 6.08 -14.96
N GLU A 319 1.74 6.82 -14.55
CA GLU A 319 1.61 8.03 -13.75
C GLU A 319 0.72 9.08 -14.43
N ASN A 320 0.95 9.36 -15.70
CA ASN A 320 0.13 10.32 -16.46
C ASN A 320 -1.32 9.85 -16.60
N THR A 321 -1.53 8.56 -16.86
CA THR A 321 -2.86 7.96 -16.97
C THR A 321 -3.59 8.05 -15.62
N TYR A 322 -2.92 7.65 -14.54
CA TYR A 322 -3.42 7.75 -13.17
C TYR A 322 -3.75 9.19 -12.77
N ASN A 323 -2.86 10.13 -13.01
CA ASN A 323 -3.07 11.54 -12.72
C ASN A 323 -4.25 12.12 -13.53
N THR A 324 -4.45 11.65 -14.76
CA THR A 324 -5.61 12.04 -15.57
C THR A 324 -6.92 11.49 -15.00
N LEU A 325 -6.93 10.22 -14.57
CA LEU A 325 -8.08 9.60 -13.89
C LEU A 325 -8.40 10.33 -12.58
N LYS A 326 -7.38 10.60 -11.75
CA LYS A 326 -7.49 11.36 -10.49
C LYS A 326 -8.14 12.73 -10.74
N ARG A 327 -7.68 13.47 -11.75
CA ARG A 327 -8.28 14.77 -12.13
C ARG A 327 -9.72 14.66 -12.61
N ALA A 328 -10.07 13.62 -13.35
CA ALA A 328 -11.43 13.39 -13.83
C ALA A 328 -12.41 13.05 -12.70
N VAL A 329 -11.94 12.37 -11.65
CA VAL A 329 -12.72 12.13 -10.42
C VAL A 329 -12.79 13.39 -9.54
N SER A 330 -11.72 14.20 -9.51
CA SER A 330 -11.64 15.43 -8.70
C SER A 330 -12.27 16.68 -9.35
N SER A 331 -12.84 16.61 -10.57
CA SER A 331 -13.43 17.78 -11.22
C SER A 331 -14.83 18.10 -10.67
N ASP A 332 -14.87 18.72 -9.50
CA ASP A 332 -16.01 19.48 -8.98
C ASP A 332 -16.25 20.82 -9.75
N SER A 333 -15.69 20.97 -10.95
CA SER A 333 -15.83 22.17 -11.78
C SER A 333 -16.99 22.12 -12.79
N VAL A 334 -18.00 21.26 -12.57
CA VAL A 334 -19.26 21.35 -13.32
C VAL A 334 -20.26 22.20 -12.52
N PRO A 335 -20.70 23.37 -13.02
CA PRO A 335 -21.63 24.23 -12.30
C PRO A 335 -22.97 23.51 -12.09
N LYS A 336 -23.39 23.39 -10.82
CA LYS A 336 -24.77 23.14 -10.37
C LYS A 336 -25.63 22.24 -11.27
N LYS A 337 -25.20 20.99 -11.50
CA LYS A 337 -26.12 19.86 -11.70
C LYS A 337 -25.57 18.65 -10.95
N LYS A 338 -26.42 18.08 -10.08
CA LYS A 338 -26.17 16.88 -9.28
C LYS A 338 -25.84 15.69 -10.18
N VAL A 339 -24.59 15.52 -10.57
CA VAL A 339 -24.12 14.29 -11.22
C VAL A 339 -23.06 13.69 -10.32
N LYS A 340 -23.45 12.68 -9.55
CA LYS A 340 -22.53 11.86 -8.77
C LYS A 340 -21.86 10.92 -9.76
N VAL A 341 -20.57 11.10 -10.05
CA VAL A 341 -19.80 10.14 -10.83
C VAL A 341 -19.56 8.93 -9.93
N THR A 342 -20.38 7.89 -10.07
CA THR A 342 -20.34 6.69 -9.23
C THR A 342 -19.28 5.68 -9.67
N GLU A 343 -18.89 5.69 -10.95
CA GLU A 343 -17.90 4.78 -11.51
C GLU A 343 -17.22 5.42 -12.74
N LEU A 344 -15.89 5.46 -12.75
CA LEU A 344 -15.13 6.01 -13.88
C LEU A 344 -14.67 4.87 -14.78
N ILE A 345 -15.42 4.64 -15.86
CA ILE A 345 -15.08 3.63 -16.87
C ILE A 345 -14.26 4.29 -17.96
N ALA A 346 -12.98 3.93 -18.08
CA ALA A 346 -12.11 4.38 -19.17
C ALA A 346 -11.82 3.24 -20.14
N LYS A 347 -11.69 3.54 -21.42
CA LYS A 347 -11.24 2.58 -22.43
C LYS A 347 -9.81 2.92 -22.83
N LEU A 348 -8.95 1.92 -22.75
CA LEU A 348 -7.55 2.02 -23.14
C LEU A 348 -7.31 1.09 -24.34
N ALA A 349 -6.51 1.57 -25.29
CA ALA A 349 -6.08 0.80 -26.45
C ALA A 349 -4.55 0.66 -26.42
N PHE A 350 -4.08 -0.53 -26.73
CA PHE A 350 -2.66 -0.89 -26.73
C PHE A 350 -2.27 -1.47 -28.08
N ASP A 351 -1.08 -1.12 -28.56
CA ASP A 351 -0.56 -1.57 -29.85
C ASP A 351 -0.27 -3.08 -29.89
N SER A 352 -0.03 -3.68 -28.72
CA SER A 352 0.06 -5.12 -28.56
C SER A 352 -0.36 -5.57 -27.18
N LEU A 353 -0.74 -6.84 -27.07
CA LEU A 353 -1.09 -7.42 -25.78
C LEU A 353 0.12 -7.52 -24.81
N ARG A 354 1.36 -7.56 -25.32
CA ARG A 354 2.57 -7.54 -24.48
C ARG A 354 2.71 -6.21 -23.73
N ILE A 355 2.45 -5.09 -24.43
CA ILE A 355 2.43 -3.76 -23.82
C ILE A 355 1.28 -3.69 -22.81
N TYR A 356 0.09 -4.18 -23.20
CA TYR A 356 -1.04 -4.29 -22.27
C TYR A 356 -0.66 -5.08 -21.01
N SER A 357 -0.05 -6.26 -21.10
CA SER A 357 0.25 -7.09 -19.93
C SER A 357 1.18 -6.37 -18.95
N SER A 358 2.23 -5.71 -19.44
CA SER A 358 3.10 -4.92 -18.57
C SER A 358 2.35 -3.74 -17.93
N MET A 359 1.56 -3.00 -18.71
CA MET A 359 0.88 -1.81 -18.23
C MET A 359 -0.32 -2.12 -17.32
N ALA A 360 -1.01 -3.24 -17.54
CA ALA A 360 -2.14 -3.68 -16.73
C ALA A 360 -1.68 -4.03 -15.32
N GLU A 361 -0.52 -4.70 -15.18
CA GLU A 361 0.08 -5.01 -13.88
C GLU A 361 0.45 -3.72 -13.11
N GLU A 362 1.07 -2.75 -13.78
CA GLU A 362 1.39 -1.46 -13.17
C GLU A 362 0.13 -0.66 -12.81
N LEU A 363 -0.86 -0.59 -13.70
CA LEU A 363 -2.14 0.06 -13.40
C LEU A 363 -2.79 -0.55 -12.16
N LYS A 364 -2.73 -1.88 -12.02
CA LYS A 364 -3.25 -2.59 -10.86
C LYS A 364 -2.55 -2.19 -9.58
N ILE A 365 -1.21 -2.09 -9.60
CA ILE A 365 -0.40 -1.65 -8.45
C ILE A 365 -0.75 -0.23 -8.00
N PHE A 366 -0.91 0.71 -8.94
CA PHE A 366 -0.96 2.14 -8.60
C PHE A 366 -2.36 2.73 -8.51
N SER A 367 -3.35 2.13 -9.19
CA SER A 367 -4.69 2.71 -9.32
C SER A 367 -5.80 1.85 -8.72
N LYS A 368 -5.49 0.69 -8.14
CA LYS A 368 -6.48 -0.31 -7.69
C LYS A 368 -7.56 -0.58 -8.74
N SER A 369 -7.18 -0.46 -10.00
CA SER A 369 -8.06 -0.62 -11.14
C SER A 369 -7.55 -1.74 -12.00
N VAL A 370 -8.46 -2.54 -12.53
CA VAL A 370 -8.19 -3.63 -13.44
C VAL A 370 -8.59 -3.18 -14.84
N CYS A 371 -7.74 -3.44 -15.82
CA CYS A 371 -8.10 -3.21 -17.22
C CYS A 371 -8.62 -4.50 -17.84
N LEU A 372 -9.94 -4.68 -17.89
CA LEU A 372 -10.58 -5.89 -18.41
C LEU A 372 -10.61 -5.88 -19.94
N ILE A 373 -9.97 -6.85 -20.59
CA ILE A 373 -9.98 -6.96 -22.06
C ILE A 373 -11.42 -7.03 -22.59
N ILE A 374 -11.70 -6.20 -23.60
CA ILE A 374 -12.99 -6.11 -24.30
C ILE A 374 -12.78 -6.23 -25.81
N LYS A 375 -13.87 -6.52 -26.54
CA LYS A 375 -13.79 -6.74 -27.99
C LYS A 375 -13.44 -5.42 -28.67
N ALA A 376 -12.27 -5.36 -29.30
CA ALA A 376 -11.85 -4.20 -30.07
C ALA A 376 -12.86 -3.88 -31.16
N ARG A 377 -13.25 -2.59 -31.30
CA ARG A 377 -14.10 -2.18 -32.42
C ARG A 377 -13.23 -2.01 -33.65
N LYS A 378 -13.44 -2.81 -34.70
CA LYS A 378 -12.91 -2.49 -36.03
C LYS A 378 -13.53 -1.16 -36.45
N SER A 379 -12.76 -0.07 -36.43
CA SER A 379 -13.22 1.24 -36.90
C SER A 379 -13.46 1.15 -38.41
N THR A 380 -14.72 1.27 -38.84
CA THR A 380 -15.12 1.31 -40.25
C THR A 380 -15.36 2.72 -40.77
N THR A 381 -14.95 3.77 -40.05
CA THR A 381 -15.19 5.16 -40.50
C THR A 381 -13.99 6.06 -40.27
N TYR A 382 -13.46 6.54 -41.40
CA TYR A 382 -12.38 7.51 -41.53
C TYR A 382 -12.91 8.93 -41.22
N SER A 383 -13.36 9.19 -40.00
CA SER A 383 -13.61 10.55 -39.51
C SER A 383 -13.97 10.55 -38.03
N ASP A 384 -13.00 10.87 -37.16
CA ASP A 384 -13.14 11.89 -36.13
C ASP A 384 -11.85 12.02 -35.32
N LEU A 385 -11.16 13.14 -35.56
CA LEU A 385 -9.92 13.56 -34.89
C LEU A 385 -10.16 13.71 -33.37
N ARG A 386 -9.80 12.70 -32.57
CA ARG A 386 -9.35 12.76 -31.14
C ARG A 386 -9.30 11.38 -30.43
N LYS A 387 -8.95 10.30 -31.11
CA LYS A 387 -8.55 9.03 -30.45
C LYS A 387 -7.16 8.68 -30.97
N ARG A 388 -6.30 8.10 -30.12
CA ARG A 388 -5.10 7.42 -30.64
C ARG A 388 -5.61 6.30 -31.53
N ASP A 389 -5.58 6.53 -32.83
CA ASP A 389 -5.98 5.54 -33.82
C ASP A 389 -5.00 4.37 -33.76
N ILE A 390 -5.56 3.17 -33.62
CA ILE A 390 -4.83 1.91 -33.72
C ILE A 390 -4.21 1.86 -35.12
N SER A 391 -2.90 1.69 -35.21
CA SER A 391 -2.22 1.51 -36.49
C SER A 391 -2.89 0.37 -37.26
N SER A 392 -3.34 0.63 -38.49
CA SER A 392 -3.99 -0.33 -39.37
C SER A 392 -3.10 -1.52 -39.78
N GLN A 393 -1.87 -1.60 -39.24
CA GLN A 393 -0.90 -2.67 -39.41
C GLN A 393 -0.72 -3.56 -38.16
N ALA A 394 -1.31 -3.22 -37.01
CA ALA A 394 -1.18 -4.01 -35.78
C ALA A 394 -2.25 -5.12 -35.71
N THR A 395 -1.89 -6.35 -35.98
CA THR A 395 -2.79 -7.53 -35.90
C THR A 395 -3.16 -7.92 -34.47
N ASP A 396 -2.40 -7.44 -33.48
CA ASP A 396 -2.45 -7.89 -32.08
C ASP A 396 -2.88 -6.78 -31.11
N ALA A 397 -3.53 -5.73 -31.62
CA ALA A 397 -4.00 -4.61 -30.82
C ALA A 397 -5.11 -5.02 -29.85
N VAL A 398 -5.11 -4.43 -28.66
CA VAL A 398 -6.00 -4.81 -27.55
C VAL A 398 -6.71 -3.59 -27.01
N GLU A 399 -8.02 -3.70 -26.83
CA GLU A 399 -8.80 -2.76 -26.05
C GLU A 399 -9.11 -3.37 -24.68
N CYS A 400 -8.99 -2.57 -23.63
CA CYS A 400 -9.48 -2.94 -22.31
C CYS A 400 -10.28 -1.81 -21.66
N GLN A 401 -11.19 -2.23 -20.79
CA GLN A 401 -12.04 -1.38 -19.98
C GLN A 401 -11.43 -1.30 -18.59
N LEU A 402 -10.91 -0.13 -18.23
CA LEU A 402 -10.40 0.16 -16.91
C LEU A 402 -11.58 0.37 -15.95
N VAL A 403 -11.64 -0.45 -14.92
CA VAL A 403 -12.67 -0.44 -13.87
C VAL A 403 -12.00 -0.59 -12.49
N PRO A 404 -12.61 -0.11 -11.40
CA PRO A 404 -12.14 -0.41 -10.06
C PRO A 404 -12.03 -1.92 -9.83
N GLU A 405 -10.95 -2.38 -9.19
CA GLU A 405 -10.78 -3.79 -8.85
C GLU A 405 -11.87 -4.19 -7.85
N LYS A 406 -12.72 -5.15 -8.23
CA LYS A 406 -13.69 -5.73 -7.29
C LYS A 406 -12.95 -6.66 -6.35
N GLN A 407 -13.32 -6.61 -5.08
CA GLN A 407 -12.70 -7.47 -4.10
C GLN A 407 -13.18 -8.92 -4.27
N THR A 408 -12.23 -9.82 -4.50
CA THR A 408 -12.48 -11.24 -4.71
C THR A 408 -11.63 -12.12 -3.81
N ALA A 409 -12.06 -13.37 -3.63
CA ALA A 409 -11.18 -14.44 -3.20
C ALA A 409 -9.99 -14.56 -4.17
N ALA A 410 -8.93 -15.21 -3.72
CA ALA A 410 -7.70 -15.36 -4.51
C ALA A 410 -7.94 -16.13 -5.81
N ASP A 411 -8.98 -16.95 -5.90
CA ASP A 411 -9.38 -17.66 -7.13
C ASP A 411 -10.29 -16.84 -8.07
N GLY A 412 -10.63 -15.60 -7.71
CA GLY A 412 -11.51 -14.71 -8.48
C GLY A 412 -12.99 -14.78 -8.08
N SER A 413 -13.38 -15.61 -7.11
CA SER A 413 -14.76 -15.67 -6.60
C SER A 413 -15.15 -14.34 -5.92
N PRO A 414 -16.36 -13.80 -6.16
CA PRO A 414 -16.78 -12.54 -5.55
C PRO A 414 -16.92 -12.66 -4.01
N CYS A 415 -16.42 -11.66 -3.29
CA CYS A 415 -16.63 -11.55 -1.84
C CYS A 415 -17.99 -10.95 -1.53
N LEU A 416 -18.73 -11.54 -0.59
CA LEU A 416 -20.00 -11.00 -0.09
C LEU A 416 -19.82 -9.95 1.02
N SER A 417 -18.64 -9.90 1.63
CA SER A 417 -18.29 -8.96 2.70
C SER A 417 -16.85 -8.50 2.55
N ASP A 418 -16.56 -7.29 3.04
CA ASP A 418 -15.20 -6.76 3.07
C ASP A 418 -14.24 -7.76 3.75
N PRO A 419 -13.08 -8.05 3.13
CA PRO A 419 -12.16 -9.00 3.69
C PRO A 419 -11.62 -8.58 5.05
N LYS A 420 -11.55 -9.54 5.97
CA LYS A 420 -10.89 -9.32 7.24
C LYS A 420 -9.38 -9.51 7.06
N CYS A 421 -8.65 -8.40 7.00
CA CYS A 421 -7.19 -8.41 7.04
C CYS A 421 -6.68 -8.65 8.47
N SER A 422 -6.13 -9.85 8.69
CA SER A 422 -5.38 -10.24 9.90
C SER A 422 -4.02 -10.82 9.48
N SER A 423 -3.50 -11.87 10.15
CA SER A 423 -2.30 -12.60 9.67
C SER A 423 -2.53 -13.27 8.31
N THR A 424 -3.78 -13.58 7.97
CA THR A 424 -4.25 -14.01 6.65
C THR A 424 -5.47 -13.19 6.22
N CYS A 425 -5.67 -13.01 4.92
CA CYS A 425 -6.86 -12.38 4.34
C CYS A 425 -7.90 -13.47 4.09
N GLN A 426 -9.12 -13.28 4.61
CA GLN A 426 -10.26 -14.18 4.37
C GLN A 426 -11.44 -13.46 3.73
N CYS A 427 -12.04 -14.12 2.74
CA CYS A 427 -13.20 -13.66 1.97
C CYS A 427 -14.33 -14.68 2.09
N ASN A 428 -15.51 -14.22 2.49
CA ASN A 428 -16.72 -15.05 2.54
C ASN A 428 -17.42 -15.01 1.18
N THR A 429 -17.64 -16.18 0.58
CA THR A 429 -18.28 -16.32 -0.74
C THR A 429 -19.70 -16.89 -0.68
N GLY A 430 -20.34 -16.91 0.50
CA GLY A 430 -21.74 -17.36 0.67
C GLY A 430 -21.92 -18.86 0.90
N GLY A 431 -20.82 -19.61 0.97
CA GLY A 431 -20.81 -21.05 1.28
C GLY A 431 -19.56 -21.49 2.04
N GLU A 432 -18.43 -20.78 1.86
CA GLU A 432 -17.18 -21.05 2.56
C GLU A 432 -16.33 -19.78 2.69
N ASN A 433 -15.35 -19.81 3.60
CA ASN A 433 -14.32 -18.79 3.72
C ASN A 433 -13.12 -19.18 2.85
N LYS A 434 -12.88 -18.42 1.79
CA LYS A 434 -11.74 -18.61 0.89
C LYS A 434 -10.59 -17.66 1.26
N PRO A 435 -9.33 -18.03 0.99
CA PRO A 435 -8.23 -17.09 1.08
C PRO A 435 -8.43 -15.97 0.06
N CYS A 436 -8.13 -14.73 0.44
CA CYS A 436 -8.11 -13.57 -0.47
C CYS A 436 -6.73 -12.93 -0.55
N CYS A 437 -6.60 -12.02 -1.48
CA CYS A 437 -5.41 -11.20 -1.65
C CYS A 437 -5.53 -9.91 -0.84
N SER A 438 -4.53 -9.63 0.00
CA SER A 438 -4.28 -8.33 0.64
C SER A 438 -3.31 -7.45 -0.15
N SER A 439 -2.67 -7.99 -1.20
CA SER A 439 -1.91 -7.23 -2.20
C SER A 439 -2.51 -7.49 -3.60
N PRO A 440 -2.13 -6.77 -4.66
CA PRO A 440 -2.64 -7.05 -5.98
C PRO A 440 -2.17 -8.42 -6.43
N CYS A 441 -3.04 -9.13 -7.15
CA CYS A 441 -2.68 -10.39 -7.79
C CYS A 441 -1.86 -10.11 -9.05
N LEU A 442 -0.54 -10.34 -8.98
CA LEU A 442 0.43 -9.97 -9.99
C LEU A 442 1.22 -11.17 -10.50
N TYR A 443 1.67 -11.11 -11.75
CA TYR A 443 2.48 -12.18 -12.35
C TYR A 443 3.89 -12.23 -11.72
N GLN A 444 4.35 -13.43 -11.34
CA GLN A 444 5.70 -13.66 -10.83
C GLN A 444 6.48 -14.54 -11.79
N GLY A 445 7.39 -13.93 -12.56
CA GLY A 445 8.16 -14.63 -13.59
C GLY A 445 9.05 -15.77 -13.07
N THR A 446 9.52 -15.72 -11.82
CA THR A 446 10.30 -16.82 -11.22
C THR A 446 9.44 -18.03 -10.82
N LEU A 447 8.14 -17.83 -10.61
CA LEU A 447 7.20 -18.85 -10.19
C LEU A 447 6.20 -19.22 -11.28
N ASN A 448 6.32 -18.62 -12.47
CA ASN A 448 5.43 -18.77 -13.62
C ASN A 448 3.95 -18.75 -13.28
N SER A 449 3.57 -17.93 -12.29
CA SER A 449 2.22 -17.93 -11.74
C SER A 449 1.88 -16.56 -11.16
N TYR A 450 0.59 -16.26 -11.15
CA TYR A 450 0.08 -15.09 -10.45
C TYR A 450 0.09 -15.35 -8.95
N ARG A 451 0.63 -14.39 -8.21
CA ARG A 451 0.76 -14.44 -6.75
C ARG A 451 0.29 -13.15 -6.13
N CYS A 452 -0.23 -13.29 -4.92
CA CYS A 452 -0.54 -12.18 -4.05
C CYS A 452 -0.15 -12.54 -2.62
N TYR A 453 -0.08 -11.53 -1.76
CA TYR A 453 -0.05 -11.72 -0.33
C TYR A 453 -1.47 -11.91 0.19
N SER A 454 -1.62 -12.80 1.15
CA SER A 454 -2.80 -12.98 1.98
C SER A 454 -2.35 -12.76 3.43
N GLY A 455 -2.45 -11.52 3.88
CA GLY A 455 -1.73 -11.08 5.08
C GLY A 455 -0.23 -11.23 4.87
N GLN A 456 0.44 -12.05 5.68
CA GLN A 456 1.89 -12.26 5.59
C GLN A 456 2.33 -13.38 4.64
N LYS A 457 1.38 -14.20 4.16
CA LYS A 457 1.69 -15.38 3.34
C LYS A 457 1.51 -15.07 1.87
N ARG A 458 2.45 -15.52 1.04
CA ARG A 458 2.29 -15.47 -0.42
C ARG A 458 1.48 -16.69 -0.88
N ILE A 459 0.42 -16.46 -1.65
CA ILE A 459 -0.47 -17.50 -2.17
C ILE A 459 -0.61 -17.39 -3.69
N ALA A 460 -1.05 -18.47 -4.34
CA ALA A 460 -1.49 -18.43 -5.72
C ALA A 460 -2.78 -17.59 -5.83
N CYS A 461 -2.92 -16.87 -6.94
CA CYS A 461 -4.13 -16.12 -7.21
C CYS A 461 -4.45 -16.11 -8.70
N SER A 462 -5.70 -15.80 -9.03
CA SER A 462 -6.23 -15.62 -10.37
C SER A 462 -6.58 -14.15 -10.55
N PRO A 463 -5.90 -13.41 -11.44
CA PRO A 463 -6.28 -12.04 -11.73
C PRO A 463 -7.62 -12.03 -12.49
N GLN A 464 -8.38 -10.95 -12.35
CA GLN A 464 -9.40 -10.57 -13.32
C GLN A 464 -8.70 -9.79 -14.43
N TYR A 465 -8.91 -10.15 -15.69
CA TYR A 465 -8.19 -9.51 -16.81
C TYR A 465 -8.97 -9.48 -18.12
N SER A 466 -10.07 -10.24 -18.26
CA SER A 466 -10.82 -10.32 -19.52
C SER A 466 -12.32 -10.46 -19.28
N LEU A 467 -13.10 -9.82 -20.16
CA LEU A 467 -14.55 -10.02 -20.31
C LEU A 467 -14.89 -10.75 -21.61
N ILE A 468 -13.91 -11.43 -22.21
CA ILE A 468 -14.10 -12.19 -23.44
C ILE A 468 -13.55 -13.60 -23.29
N THR A 469 -14.32 -14.56 -23.80
CA THR A 469 -13.97 -15.99 -23.84
C THR A 469 -13.03 -16.28 -25.00
N VAL A 470 -12.45 -17.48 -25.00
CA VAL A 470 -11.59 -17.97 -26.09
C VAL A 470 -12.31 -18.00 -27.45
N LYS A 471 -13.65 -18.13 -27.45
CA LYS A 471 -14.51 -18.10 -28.64
C LYS A 471 -15.02 -16.69 -28.98
N GLY A 472 -14.58 -15.66 -28.25
CA GLY A 472 -15.00 -14.29 -28.49
C GLY A 472 -16.37 -13.91 -27.90
N LYS A 473 -16.97 -14.75 -27.05
CA LYS A 473 -18.23 -14.44 -26.36
C LYS A 473 -17.97 -13.48 -25.20
N ARG A 474 -18.95 -12.63 -24.87
CA ARG A 474 -18.83 -11.69 -23.75
C ARG A 474 -19.18 -12.38 -22.42
N CYS A 475 -18.32 -12.20 -21.43
CA CYS A 475 -18.56 -12.62 -20.05
C CYS A 475 -19.49 -11.64 -19.32
N LEU A 476 -20.18 -12.13 -18.28
CA LEU A 476 -20.90 -11.26 -17.35
C LEU A 476 -19.91 -10.37 -16.57
N GLU A 477 -20.27 -9.11 -16.32
CA GLU A 477 -19.40 -8.13 -15.64
C GLU A 477 -19.17 -8.44 -14.15
N ASN A 478 -20.02 -9.26 -13.55
CA ASN A 478 -19.86 -9.78 -12.19
C ASN A 478 -19.19 -11.16 -12.15
N HIS A 479 -18.84 -11.72 -13.32
CA HIS A 479 -18.17 -13.00 -13.44
C HIS A 479 -17.15 -12.97 -14.60
N PRO A 480 -16.14 -12.10 -14.53
CA PRO A 480 -15.09 -12.00 -15.56
C PRO A 480 -14.27 -13.29 -15.66
N CYS A 481 -13.33 -13.38 -16.59
CA CYS A 481 -12.43 -14.53 -16.68
C CYS A 481 -11.56 -14.66 -15.41
N ALA A 482 -11.69 -15.79 -14.72
CA ALA A 482 -10.86 -16.21 -13.59
C ALA A 482 -10.92 -17.75 -13.43
N THR A 483 -10.24 -18.31 -12.43
CA THR A 483 -10.24 -19.78 -12.21
C THR A 483 -11.43 -20.27 -11.40
N TYR A 484 -11.95 -19.48 -10.47
CA TYR A 484 -13.08 -19.84 -9.59
C TYR A 484 -12.89 -21.19 -8.86
N GLY A 485 -11.65 -21.55 -8.56
CA GLY A 485 -11.27 -22.78 -7.86
C GLY A 485 -10.93 -23.97 -8.77
N TYR A 486 -10.99 -23.80 -10.09
CA TYR A 486 -10.64 -24.83 -11.08
C TYR A 486 -9.19 -24.68 -11.59
N ASP A 487 -8.69 -25.67 -12.34
CA ASP A 487 -7.38 -25.65 -12.99
C ASP A 487 -7.40 -24.99 -14.38
N TYR A 488 -8.51 -24.36 -14.76
CA TYR A 488 -8.72 -23.64 -16.01
C TYR A 488 -9.39 -22.28 -15.76
N TYR A 489 -9.24 -21.37 -16.72
CA TYR A 489 -9.91 -20.06 -16.70
C TYR A 489 -11.22 -20.14 -17.45
N TRP A 490 -12.27 -19.56 -16.89
CA TRP A 490 -13.60 -19.53 -17.51
C TRP A 490 -14.42 -18.36 -17.00
N CYS A 491 -15.56 -18.13 -17.64
CA CYS A 491 -16.53 -17.14 -17.21
C CYS A 491 -17.95 -17.57 -17.54
N LYS A 492 -18.95 -16.92 -16.91
CA LYS A 492 -20.35 -17.06 -17.30
C LYS A 492 -20.64 -16.17 -18.50
N THR A 493 -21.35 -16.71 -19.48
CA THR A 493 -21.80 -16.00 -20.69
C THR A 493 -23.30 -15.70 -20.68
N GLY A 494 -24.04 -16.28 -19.74
CA GLY A 494 -25.47 -16.06 -19.52
C GLY A 494 -25.90 -16.30 -18.06
N HIS A 495 -27.20 -16.18 -17.79
CA HIS A 495 -27.76 -16.20 -16.42
C HIS A 495 -28.31 -17.57 -15.96
N GLY A 496 -28.07 -18.65 -16.71
CA GLY A 496 -28.47 -20.02 -16.37
C GLY A 496 -29.82 -20.46 -16.92
N TYR A 497 -30.35 -19.78 -17.95
CA TYR A 497 -31.63 -20.11 -18.57
C TYR A 497 -31.50 -21.02 -19.80
N ILE A 498 -30.27 -21.21 -20.30
CA ILE A 498 -29.98 -22.00 -21.49
C ILE A 498 -28.80 -22.95 -21.17
N LYS A 499 -28.78 -24.12 -21.81
CA LYS A 499 -27.61 -25.00 -21.84
C LYS A 499 -26.43 -24.23 -22.47
N ASP A 500 -25.24 -24.27 -21.85
CA ASP A 500 -24.00 -23.57 -22.29
C ASP A 500 -23.85 -22.08 -21.88
N ASP A 501 -24.40 -21.66 -20.73
CA ASP A 501 -24.24 -20.30 -20.16
C ASP A 501 -22.84 -20.02 -19.53
N TRP A 502 -21.81 -20.73 -20.00
CA TRP A 502 -20.40 -20.54 -19.62
C TRP A 502 -19.48 -20.91 -20.79
N ASP A 503 -18.24 -20.44 -20.76
CA ASP A 503 -17.25 -20.77 -21.79
C ASP A 503 -15.82 -20.59 -21.23
N TYR A 504 -14.84 -21.22 -21.88
CA TYR A 504 -13.43 -21.13 -21.50
C TYR A 504 -12.85 -19.76 -21.81
N CYS A 505 -11.94 -19.30 -20.95
CA CYS A 505 -11.14 -18.10 -21.18
C CYS A 505 -9.69 -18.49 -21.45
N SER A 506 -9.03 -17.76 -22.35
CA SER A 506 -7.59 -17.90 -22.55
C SER A 506 -6.85 -17.38 -21.32
N PRO A 507 -6.00 -18.18 -20.64
CA PRO A 507 -5.32 -17.75 -19.43
C PRO A 507 -4.40 -16.55 -19.72
N PRO A 508 -4.11 -15.71 -18.72
CA PRO A 508 -3.30 -14.51 -18.88
C PRO A 508 -1.78 -14.84 -18.92
N LEU A 509 -1.40 -15.79 -19.78
CA LEU A 509 -0.06 -16.35 -19.97
C LEU A 509 0.50 -15.93 -21.33
N TRP A 510 0.92 -14.67 -21.41
CA TRP A 510 1.42 -14.03 -22.63
C TRP A 510 2.79 -14.54 -23.13
N SER A 511 3.51 -15.31 -22.32
CA SER A 511 4.80 -15.91 -22.66
C SER A 511 4.73 -17.42 -22.93
N SER A 512 3.54 -18.00 -23.03
CA SER A 512 3.40 -19.44 -23.28
C SER A 512 3.89 -19.83 -24.68
N LYS A 513 4.44 -21.05 -24.80
CA LYS A 513 5.19 -21.49 -25.99
C LYS A 513 4.74 -22.87 -26.43
N ALA A 514 4.54 -23.02 -27.73
CA ALA A 514 4.25 -24.29 -28.36
C ALA A 514 5.50 -25.17 -28.42
N LYS A 515 5.29 -26.49 -28.47
CA LYS A 515 6.35 -27.51 -28.62
C LYS A 515 7.25 -27.29 -29.85
N ASN A 516 6.75 -26.61 -30.87
CA ASN A 516 7.50 -26.25 -32.07
C ASN A 516 8.44 -25.04 -31.87
N GLY A 517 8.50 -24.47 -30.65
CA GLY A 517 9.33 -23.32 -30.29
C GLY A 517 8.72 -21.95 -30.61
N LYS A 518 7.51 -21.89 -31.19
CA LYS A 518 6.79 -20.64 -31.45
C LYS A 518 5.95 -20.23 -30.25
N TYR A 519 5.70 -18.93 -30.09
CA TYR A 519 4.81 -18.43 -29.06
C TYR A 519 3.35 -18.77 -29.37
N CYS A 520 2.59 -19.05 -28.32
CA CYS A 520 1.16 -19.24 -28.40
C CYS A 520 0.45 -17.91 -28.66
N GLN A 521 -0.57 -17.92 -29.50
CA GLN A 521 -1.52 -16.82 -29.66
C GLN A 521 -2.16 -16.54 -28.31
N ILE A 522 -2.25 -15.27 -27.92
CA ILE A 522 -2.58 -14.96 -26.54
C ILE A 522 -4.10 -14.97 -26.28
N ASN A 523 -4.92 -14.81 -27.33
CA ASN A 523 -6.35 -15.09 -27.27
C ASN A 523 -6.64 -16.60 -27.19
N HIS A 524 -5.62 -17.45 -27.25
CA HIS A 524 -5.68 -18.90 -27.08
C HIS A 524 -4.35 -19.43 -26.49
N ALA A 525 -3.92 -18.84 -25.38
CA ALA A 525 -2.65 -19.14 -24.71
C ALA A 525 -2.61 -20.60 -24.22
N CYS A 526 -1.45 -21.11 -23.82
CA CYS A 526 -1.36 -22.52 -23.44
C CYS A 526 -2.30 -22.93 -22.29
N ALA A 527 -3.31 -23.76 -22.58
CA ALA A 527 -4.25 -24.30 -21.60
C ALA A 527 -4.90 -25.59 -22.11
N LYS A 528 -5.67 -26.27 -21.25
CA LYS A 528 -6.36 -27.50 -21.64
C LYS A 528 -7.60 -27.27 -22.52
N TYR A 529 -8.35 -26.19 -22.33
CA TYR A 529 -9.55 -25.81 -23.08
C TYR A 529 -10.72 -26.80 -23.22
N ASP A 530 -10.57 -28.05 -22.73
CA ASP A 530 -11.48 -29.21 -22.76
C ASP A 530 -10.71 -30.52 -23.01
N GLU A 531 -9.44 -30.42 -23.44
CA GLU A 531 -8.53 -31.51 -23.70
C GLU A 531 -7.76 -32.02 -22.46
N SER A 532 -7.22 -33.23 -22.60
CA SER A 532 -6.39 -33.85 -21.55
C SER A 532 -5.01 -33.19 -21.40
N GLN A 533 -4.49 -32.57 -22.47
CA GLN A 533 -3.16 -31.95 -22.51
C GLN A 533 -3.25 -30.47 -22.90
N PRO A 534 -2.39 -29.61 -22.34
CA PRO A 534 -2.34 -28.21 -22.74
C PRO A 534 -1.97 -28.02 -24.22
N TRP A 535 -2.71 -27.16 -24.91
CA TRP A 535 -2.46 -26.79 -26.29
C TRP A 535 -2.72 -25.30 -26.54
N CYS A 536 -2.25 -24.82 -27.68
CA CYS A 536 -2.48 -23.46 -28.15
C CYS A 536 -2.45 -23.36 -29.67
N TYR A 537 -2.91 -22.24 -30.21
CA TYR A 537 -2.63 -21.86 -31.60
C TYR A 537 -1.33 -21.07 -31.69
N THR A 538 -0.54 -21.27 -32.74
CA THR A 538 0.60 -20.40 -33.09
C THR A 538 0.20 -19.44 -34.23
N ASP A 539 1.02 -18.43 -34.56
CA ASP A 539 0.66 -17.40 -35.58
C ASP A 539 0.34 -17.96 -36.97
N ASP A 540 0.80 -19.18 -37.27
CA ASP A 540 0.46 -19.92 -38.50
C ASP A 540 -0.93 -20.58 -38.45
N GLY A 541 -1.70 -20.34 -37.38
CA GLY A 541 -3.05 -20.86 -37.16
C GLY A 541 -3.10 -22.35 -36.82
N LYS A 542 -1.95 -22.99 -36.56
CA LYS A 542 -1.89 -24.43 -36.27
C LYS A 542 -1.97 -24.71 -34.78
N GLU A 543 -2.74 -25.74 -34.44
CA GLU A 543 -2.78 -26.30 -33.10
C GLU A 543 -1.45 -26.98 -32.77
N ASN A 544 -0.92 -26.67 -31.58
CA ASN A 544 0.27 -27.31 -31.05
C ASN A 544 0.10 -27.56 -29.55
N LYS A 545 0.59 -28.72 -29.09
CA LYS A 545 0.83 -28.92 -27.66
C LYS A 545 1.83 -27.88 -27.15
N CYS A 546 1.70 -27.47 -25.90
CA CYS A 546 2.41 -26.29 -25.42
C CYS A 546 2.86 -26.42 -23.96
N CYS A 547 3.71 -25.49 -23.56
CA CYS A 547 4.16 -25.28 -22.21
C CYS A 547 3.60 -23.94 -21.72
N ILE A 548 3.12 -23.93 -20.48
CA ILE A 548 2.51 -22.75 -19.84
C ILE A 548 3.51 -21.60 -19.62
N SER A 549 4.81 -21.86 -19.79
CA SER A 549 5.92 -20.92 -19.58
C SER A 549 7.02 -21.16 -20.62
N ASP A 550 7.73 -20.08 -20.99
CA ASP A 550 8.94 -20.12 -21.81
C ASP A 550 10.18 -20.23 -20.91
N ASP A 551 10.44 -21.45 -20.42
CA ASP A 551 11.59 -21.74 -19.56
C ASP A 551 12.16 -23.14 -19.78
N CYS A 552 13.31 -23.39 -19.16
CA CYS A 552 14.07 -24.64 -19.29
C CYS A 552 13.49 -25.82 -18.52
N TYR A 553 12.49 -25.59 -17.67
CA TYR A 553 11.98 -26.54 -16.69
C TYR A 553 10.56 -27.01 -16.98
N SER A 554 9.89 -26.47 -18.00
CA SER A 554 8.49 -26.78 -18.28
C SER A 554 8.34 -27.86 -19.35
N ALA A 555 7.69 -28.96 -18.99
CA ALA A 555 7.27 -30.00 -19.93
C ALA A 555 5.83 -29.77 -20.41
N VAL A 556 5.51 -30.33 -21.58
CA VAL A 556 4.21 -30.19 -22.26
C VAL A 556 3.07 -30.79 -21.43
N ASN A 557 3.30 -31.88 -20.70
CA ASN A 557 2.31 -32.46 -19.78
C ASN A 557 2.09 -31.65 -18.49
N GLY A 558 2.71 -30.47 -18.34
CA GLY A 558 2.63 -29.61 -17.16
C GLY A 558 3.50 -30.08 -15.99
N LYS A 559 4.39 -31.06 -16.18
CA LYS A 559 5.40 -31.48 -15.20
C LYS A 559 6.67 -30.64 -15.33
N THR A 560 7.52 -30.76 -14.32
CA THR A 560 8.82 -30.06 -14.26
C THR A 560 9.92 -30.97 -14.82
N CYS A 561 10.73 -30.47 -15.75
CA CYS A 561 11.98 -31.07 -16.17
C CYS A 561 12.98 -31.08 -15.00
N LYS A 562 13.79 -32.12 -14.90
CA LYS A 562 14.83 -32.21 -13.87
C LYS A 562 15.93 -31.18 -14.12
N SER A 563 16.54 -30.70 -13.04
CA SER A 563 17.64 -29.74 -13.10
C SER A 563 18.91 -30.28 -13.79
N ASP A 564 19.11 -31.60 -13.77
CA ASP A 564 20.21 -32.30 -14.44
C ASP A 564 19.85 -32.72 -15.88
N HIS A 565 18.62 -32.48 -16.33
CA HIS A 565 18.18 -32.79 -17.69
C HIS A 565 17.13 -31.76 -18.15
N LEU A 566 17.61 -30.54 -18.39
CA LEU A 566 16.80 -29.41 -18.84
C LEU A 566 16.17 -29.66 -20.20
N CYS A 567 15.20 -28.82 -20.56
CA CYS A 567 14.66 -28.81 -21.90
C CYS A 567 15.75 -28.52 -22.95
N GLY A 568 15.93 -29.44 -23.88
CA GLY A 568 16.97 -29.36 -24.89
C GLY A 568 16.73 -30.35 -26.03
N TYR A 569 17.59 -30.29 -27.05
CA TYR A 569 17.51 -31.22 -28.17
C TYR A 569 18.07 -32.60 -27.79
N HIS A 570 19.12 -32.65 -26.96
CA HIS A 570 19.77 -33.89 -26.51
C HIS A 570 20.04 -34.89 -27.66
N GLY A 571 20.46 -34.37 -28.82
CA GLY A 571 20.74 -35.16 -30.02
C GLY A 571 19.54 -35.47 -30.92
N GLU A 572 18.33 -35.04 -30.54
CA GLU A 572 17.09 -35.24 -31.30
C GLU A 572 16.69 -34.02 -32.15
N LYS A 573 15.72 -34.20 -33.04
CA LYS A 573 15.13 -33.10 -33.85
C LYS A 573 14.04 -32.32 -33.12
N TYR A 574 13.72 -32.69 -31.88
CA TYR A 574 12.68 -32.08 -31.07
C TYR A 574 13.20 -31.80 -29.66
N LEU A 575 12.54 -30.87 -28.97
CA LEU A 575 12.86 -30.52 -27.60
C LEU A 575 12.18 -31.47 -26.62
N TRP A 576 12.95 -32.02 -25.68
CA TRP A 576 12.46 -32.93 -24.66
C TRP A 576 13.29 -32.86 -23.38
N CYS A 577 12.75 -33.41 -22.31
CA CYS A 577 13.41 -33.47 -21.02
C CYS A 577 12.96 -34.68 -20.21
N ARG A 578 13.74 -35.03 -19.18
CA ARG A 578 13.30 -35.97 -18.15
C ARG A 578 12.53 -35.22 -17.08
N THR A 579 11.30 -35.62 -16.79
CA THR A 579 10.48 -35.00 -15.76
C THR A 579 10.85 -35.51 -14.36
N THR A 580 10.48 -34.75 -13.33
CA THR A 580 10.80 -35.05 -11.92
C THR A 580 10.21 -36.37 -11.42
N ASP A 581 9.13 -36.86 -12.02
CA ASP A 581 8.56 -38.19 -11.79
C ASP A 581 9.30 -39.33 -12.52
N GLY A 582 10.41 -39.01 -13.20
CA GLY A 582 11.30 -39.96 -13.83
C GLY A 582 10.93 -40.34 -15.28
N LYS A 583 9.83 -39.80 -15.81
CA LYS A 583 9.36 -40.03 -17.18
C LYS A 583 10.04 -39.08 -18.17
N TRP A 584 9.81 -39.33 -19.46
CA TRP A 584 10.27 -38.47 -20.55
C TRP A 584 9.08 -37.72 -21.13
N ASP A 585 9.27 -36.44 -21.44
CA ASP A 585 8.26 -35.66 -22.14
C ASP A 585 8.88 -34.57 -23.01
N TYR A 586 8.08 -34.08 -23.96
CA TYR A 586 8.41 -32.92 -24.76
C TYR A 586 8.41 -31.65 -23.92
N CYS A 587 9.17 -30.67 -24.37
CA CYS A 587 9.24 -29.35 -23.76
C CYS A 587 9.35 -28.28 -24.87
N CYS A 588 9.39 -27.00 -24.51
CA CYS A 588 9.13 -25.93 -25.49
C CYS A 588 10.26 -24.90 -25.67
N THR A 589 11.29 -24.93 -24.82
CA THR A 589 12.35 -23.91 -24.81
C THR A 589 13.72 -24.57 -24.80
N ASN A 590 14.51 -24.37 -25.86
CA ASN A 590 15.86 -24.90 -25.92
C ASN A 590 16.78 -24.20 -24.92
N CYS A 591 17.39 -24.96 -24.02
CA CYS A 591 18.30 -24.45 -23.00
C CYS A 591 19.68 -25.13 -22.98
N GLY A 592 19.98 -25.97 -23.97
CA GLY A 592 21.23 -26.71 -24.05
C GLY A 592 21.17 -27.81 -25.10
#